data_AF-A0A060S544-F1
#
_entry.id   AF-A0A060S544-F1
#
_cell.length_a   1.000
_cell.length_b   1.000
_cell.length_c   1.000
_cell.angle_alpha   90.00
_cell.angle_beta   90.00
_cell.angle_gamma   90.00
#
_symmetry.space_group_name_H-M   'P 1'
#
loop_
_entity.id
_entity.type
_entity.pdbx_description
1 polymer ?
#
loop_
_entity_poly.entity_id
_entity_poly.type
_entity_poly.pdbx_seq_one_letter_code
_entity_poly.pdbx_strand_id
1 'polypeptide(L)'
;MSYAIVAQYKIPRSQVDVEALAQAMFRYLRLAAEDSEILSRDPTARDALIAELYANPEVKPTFMPSDVIGDNLPLAKYDEYLEQVDAAIERYTPPRSLRDRVLRYHLVAAASNVFRQYKIFYALNDHWDLEYKVSNRYQKLFKDWMHTEFPLISGRPAPQAVQERTPRTPRIQRTPLSPPSTQHHGREKAISDDEIAEYLNNPHTLLQKEFQHSPPPHFEQDYKGLWSLESYTTRMREGQVDHEFVVALEALNGAAVPMERDEVELLLKYSSLM
;
A
#
# COMPACT_ATOMS: atom_id res chain seq x y z
N MET A 1 10.36 -14.26 13.85
CA MET A 1 10.63 -15.39 12.93
C MET A 1 12.13 -15.41 12.66
N SER A 2 12.81 -16.57 12.65
CA SER A 2 14.28 -16.60 12.50
C SER A 2 14.69 -16.37 11.04
N TYR A 3 15.82 -15.71 10.80
CA TYR A 3 16.36 -15.42 9.46
C TYR A 3 16.55 -16.68 8.60
N ALA A 4 16.82 -17.82 9.24
CA ALA A 4 16.96 -19.13 8.58
C ALA A 4 15.65 -19.64 7.95
N ILE A 5 14.49 -19.30 8.53
CA ILE A 5 13.17 -19.73 8.03
C ILE A 5 12.82 -19.02 6.73
N VAL A 6 13.19 -17.73 6.58
CA VAL A 6 12.88 -16.96 5.37
C VAL A 6 13.78 -17.40 4.20
N ALA A 7 15.01 -17.84 4.48
CA ALA A 7 15.98 -18.22 3.46
C ALA A 7 15.51 -19.33 2.51
N GLN A 8 14.69 -20.28 2.98
CA GLN A 8 14.20 -21.40 2.17
C GLN A 8 13.17 -20.99 1.11
N TYR A 9 12.58 -19.80 1.25
CA TYR A 9 11.55 -19.29 0.34
C TYR A 9 12.10 -18.36 -0.74
N LYS A 10 13.35 -17.93 -0.58
CA LYS A 10 14.00 -16.98 -1.48
C LYS A 10 14.13 -17.57 -2.88
N ILE A 11 13.84 -16.77 -3.89
CA ILE A 11 14.00 -17.14 -5.29
C ILE A 11 15.13 -16.36 -5.96
N PRO A 12 15.90 -16.96 -6.88
CA PRO A 12 16.86 -16.24 -7.70
C PRO A 12 16.19 -15.11 -8.49
N ARG A 13 16.86 -13.97 -8.60
CA ARG A 13 16.39 -12.80 -9.35
C ARG A 13 15.92 -13.15 -10.77
N SER A 14 16.64 -14.03 -11.45
CA SER A 14 16.35 -14.46 -12.83
C SER A 14 15.08 -15.29 -12.99
N GLN A 15 14.50 -15.78 -11.88
CA GLN A 15 13.27 -16.57 -11.86
C GLN A 15 12.04 -15.74 -11.48
N VAL A 16 12.22 -14.44 -11.17
CA VAL A 16 11.11 -13.56 -10.80
C VAL A 16 10.42 -13.05 -12.05
N ASP A 17 9.17 -13.47 -12.26
CA ASP A 17 8.28 -12.88 -13.25
C ASP A 17 7.40 -11.81 -12.57
N VAL A 18 7.79 -10.55 -12.74
CA VAL A 18 7.09 -9.41 -12.16
C VAL A 18 5.64 -9.30 -12.66
N GLU A 19 5.39 -9.56 -13.94
CA GLU A 19 4.06 -9.42 -14.51
C GLU A 19 3.15 -10.54 -14.00
N ALA A 20 3.63 -11.78 -13.98
CA ALA A 20 2.85 -12.91 -13.47
C ALA A 20 2.47 -12.71 -11.99
N LEU A 21 3.42 -12.26 -11.16
CA LEU A 21 3.15 -11.98 -9.74
C LEU A 21 2.13 -10.84 -9.56
N ALA A 22 2.27 -9.77 -10.34
CA ALA A 22 1.35 -8.63 -10.29
C ALA A 22 -0.07 -9.00 -10.76
N GLN A 23 -0.20 -9.80 -11.82
CA GLN A 23 -1.48 -10.29 -12.33
C GLN A 23 -2.17 -11.23 -11.33
N ALA A 24 -1.43 -12.12 -10.69
CA ALA A 24 -1.97 -13.01 -9.65
C ALA A 24 -2.49 -12.21 -8.45
N MET A 25 -1.70 -11.24 -7.96
CA MET A 25 -2.12 -10.35 -6.86
C MET A 25 -3.36 -9.53 -7.25
N PHE A 26 -3.37 -8.96 -8.46
CA PHE A 26 -4.51 -8.23 -9.00
C PHE A 26 -5.76 -9.11 -9.07
N ARG A 27 -5.65 -10.35 -9.56
CA ARG A 27 -6.78 -11.30 -9.63
C ARG A 27 -7.42 -11.52 -8.27
N TYR A 28 -6.63 -11.80 -7.23
CA TYR A 28 -7.19 -12.00 -5.89
C TYR A 28 -7.86 -10.73 -5.35
N LEU A 29 -7.18 -9.59 -5.39
CA LEU A 29 -7.73 -8.34 -4.88
C LEU A 29 -9.01 -7.92 -5.63
N ARG A 30 -9.03 -8.10 -6.96
CA ARG A 30 -10.21 -7.82 -7.77
C ARG A 30 -11.40 -8.67 -7.33
N LEU A 31 -11.24 -10.00 -7.25
CA LEU A 31 -12.32 -10.90 -6.85
C LEU A 31 -12.82 -10.60 -5.43
N ALA A 32 -11.92 -10.31 -4.50
CA ALA A 32 -12.27 -9.92 -3.14
C ALA A 32 -13.09 -8.61 -3.13
N ALA A 33 -12.68 -7.60 -3.90
CA ALA A 33 -13.38 -6.32 -4.00
C ALA A 33 -14.77 -6.47 -4.64
N GLU A 34 -14.89 -7.26 -5.71
CA GLU A 34 -16.18 -7.58 -6.34
C GLU A 34 -17.16 -8.21 -5.34
N ASP A 35 -16.72 -9.25 -4.63
CA ASP A 35 -17.60 -9.94 -3.69
C ASP A 35 -17.91 -9.08 -2.48
N SER A 36 -16.94 -8.30 -1.97
CA SER A 36 -17.17 -7.35 -0.87
C SER A 36 -18.27 -6.35 -1.21
N GLU A 37 -18.21 -5.74 -2.40
CA GLU A 37 -19.19 -4.75 -2.84
C GLU A 37 -20.59 -5.37 -2.92
N ILE A 38 -20.74 -6.54 -3.54
CA ILE A 38 -22.05 -7.19 -3.65
C ILE A 38 -22.56 -7.65 -2.28
N LEU A 39 -21.71 -8.27 -1.46
CA LEU A 39 -22.06 -8.74 -0.11
C LEU A 39 -22.43 -7.57 0.82
N SER A 40 -21.90 -6.37 0.60
CA SER A 40 -22.24 -5.18 1.39
C SER A 40 -23.69 -4.72 1.23
N ARG A 41 -24.39 -5.16 0.17
CA ARG A 41 -25.78 -4.77 -0.12
C ARG A 41 -26.80 -5.41 0.80
N ASP A 42 -26.48 -6.59 1.33
CA ASP A 42 -27.29 -7.28 2.33
C ASP A 42 -26.38 -7.81 3.45
N PRO A 43 -25.97 -6.94 4.39
CA PRO A 43 -25.09 -7.32 5.50
C PRO A 43 -25.69 -8.42 6.37
N THR A 44 -27.03 -8.42 6.57
CA THR A 44 -27.70 -9.43 7.40
C THR A 44 -27.61 -10.82 6.76
N ALA A 45 -27.91 -10.95 5.47
CA ALA A 45 -27.78 -12.23 4.79
C ALA A 45 -26.31 -12.67 4.67
N ARG A 46 -25.39 -11.74 4.43
CA ARG A 46 -23.95 -12.01 4.44
C ARG A 46 -23.51 -12.58 5.80
N ASP A 47 -23.84 -11.91 6.89
CA ASP A 47 -23.37 -12.29 8.22
C ASP A 47 -23.99 -13.62 8.67
N ALA A 48 -25.24 -13.90 8.29
CA ALA A 48 -25.86 -15.21 8.51
C ALA A 48 -25.11 -16.33 7.78
N LEU A 49 -24.72 -16.12 6.52
CA LEU A 49 -23.95 -17.10 5.74
C LEU A 49 -22.52 -17.29 6.27
N ILE A 50 -21.88 -16.22 6.75
CA ILE A 50 -20.56 -16.30 7.40
C ILE A 50 -20.66 -17.09 8.70
N ALA A 51 -21.68 -16.81 9.52
CA ALA A 51 -21.92 -17.56 10.75
C ALA A 51 -22.18 -19.05 10.47
N GLU A 52 -22.95 -19.38 9.43
CA GLU A 52 -23.16 -20.77 8.99
C GLU A 52 -21.84 -21.42 8.55
N LEU A 53 -21.00 -20.70 7.81
CA LEU A 53 -19.69 -21.19 7.37
C LEU A 53 -18.79 -21.51 8.57
N TYR A 54 -18.74 -20.63 9.57
CA TYR A 54 -17.92 -20.83 10.78
C TYR A 54 -18.54 -21.76 11.83
N ALA A 55 -19.79 -22.20 11.63
CA ALA A 55 -20.35 -23.29 12.42
C ALA A 55 -19.72 -24.65 12.07
N ASN A 56 -19.07 -24.77 10.91
CA ASN A 56 -18.28 -25.96 10.57
C ASN A 56 -16.93 -25.95 11.32
N PRO A 57 -16.64 -26.93 12.19
CA PRO A 57 -15.39 -26.96 12.97
C PRO A 57 -14.11 -27.09 12.12
N GLU A 58 -14.23 -27.50 10.85
CA GLU A 58 -13.10 -27.58 9.93
C GLU A 58 -12.72 -26.21 9.33
N VAL A 59 -13.61 -25.21 9.45
CA VAL A 59 -13.38 -23.86 8.93
C VAL A 59 -12.98 -22.94 10.05
N LYS A 60 -11.75 -22.42 9.99
CA LYS A 60 -11.26 -21.45 10.97
C LYS A 60 -11.65 -20.01 10.55
N PRO A 61 -12.06 -19.15 11.50
CA PRO A 61 -12.37 -17.74 11.24
C PRO A 61 -11.11 -16.87 11.17
N THR A 62 -10.12 -17.29 10.38
CA THR A 62 -8.81 -16.65 10.23
C THR A 62 -8.33 -16.83 8.81
N PHE A 63 -7.61 -15.85 8.31
CA PHE A 63 -6.95 -15.89 7.00
C PHE A 63 -5.42 -15.88 7.15
N MET A 64 -4.91 -16.06 8.37
CA MET A 64 -3.48 -16.15 8.62
C MET A 64 -2.92 -17.40 7.93
N PRO A 65 -1.87 -17.28 7.09
CA PRO A 65 -1.33 -18.43 6.37
C PRO A 65 -0.90 -19.59 7.27
N SER A 66 -0.35 -19.27 8.45
CA SER A 66 -0.01 -20.24 9.50
C SER A 66 -1.19 -21.09 9.95
N ASP A 67 -2.40 -20.52 10.00
CA ASP A 67 -3.61 -21.21 10.44
C ASP A 67 -4.29 -21.97 9.29
N VAL A 68 -4.14 -21.47 8.07
CA VAL A 68 -4.79 -21.95 6.85
C VAL A 68 -4.08 -23.19 6.28
N ILE A 69 -2.76 -23.14 6.15
CA ILE A 69 -1.96 -24.22 5.56
C ILE A 69 -0.85 -24.71 6.50
N GLY A 70 -0.39 -23.86 7.43
CA GLY A 70 0.70 -24.18 8.34
C GLY A 70 1.96 -23.37 8.08
N ASP A 71 2.86 -23.38 9.07
CA ASP A 71 4.15 -22.69 9.02
C ASP A 71 5.30 -23.62 8.66
N ASN A 72 6.39 -23.03 8.13
CA ASN A 72 7.66 -23.70 7.87
C ASN A 72 7.54 -24.90 6.90
N LEU A 73 6.58 -24.87 5.99
CA LEU A 73 6.46 -25.87 4.93
C LEU A 73 7.44 -25.56 3.79
N PRO A 74 7.83 -26.55 2.96
CA PRO A 74 8.54 -26.28 1.71
C PRO A 74 7.72 -25.39 0.77
N LEU A 75 8.37 -24.54 -0.04
CA LEU A 75 7.69 -23.63 -0.98
C LEU A 75 6.68 -24.35 -1.87
N ALA A 76 7.01 -25.55 -2.35
CA ALA A 76 6.13 -26.38 -3.17
C ALA A 76 4.76 -26.68 -2.53
N LYS A 77 4.67 -26.74 -1.19
CA LYS A 77 3.39 -26.97 -0.50
C LYS A 77 2.47 -25.75 -0.53
N TYR A 78 3.04 -24.54 -0.47
CA TYR A 78 2.27 -23.33 -0.67
C TYR A 78 1.77 -23.23 -2.12
N ASP A 79 2.57 -23.69 -3.08
CA ASP A 79 2.21 -23.71 -4.50
C ASP A 79 1.06 -24.69 -4.77
N GLU A 80 1.16 -25.92 -4.26
CA GLU A 80 0.10 -26.92 -4.32
C GLU A 80 -1.23 -26.39 -3.72
N TYR A 81 -1.15 -25.67 -2.60
CA TYR A 81 -2.33 -25.06 -1.99
C TYR A 81 -2.93 -23.96 -2.85
N LEU A 82 -2.11 -23.04 -3.37
CA LEU A 82 -2.60 -21.95 -4.23
C LEU A 82 -3.25 -22.50 -5.51
N GLU A 83 -2.68 -23.55 -6.12
CA GLU A 83 -3.28 -24.23 -7.26
C GLU A 83 -4.65 -24.85 -6.92
N GLN A 84 -4.76 -25.53 -5.78
CA GLN A 84 -6.02 -26.13 -5.33
C GLN A 84 -7.09 -25.06 -5.05
N VAL A 85 -6.71 -23.97 -4.38
CA VAL A 85 -7.62 -22.88 -4.08
C VAL A 85 -8.01 -22.11 -5.33
N ASP A 86 -7.09 -21.89 -6.28
CA ASP A 86 -7.40 -21.30 -7.57
C ASP A 86 -8.43 -22.14 -8.34
N ALA A 87 -8.24 -23.46 -8.38
CA ALA A 87 -9.21 -24.36 -8.98
C ALA A 87 -10.57 -24.31 -8.28
N ALA A 88 -10.60 -24.10 -6.96
CA ALA A 88 -11.84 -23.92 -6.21
C ALA A 88 -12.51 -22.56 -6.51
N ILE A 89 -11.75 -21.48 -6.59
CA ILE A 89 -12.21 -20.13 -6.97
C ILE A 89 -12.86 -20.14 -8.35
N GLU A 90 -12.27 -20.86 -9.31
CA GLU A 90 -12.83 -20.98 -10.67
C GLU A 90 -14.20 -21.65 -10.68
N ARG A 91 -14.46 -22.63 -9.79
CA ARG A 91 -15.79 -23.27 -9.68
C ARG A 91 -16.88 -22.29 -9.24
N TYR A 92 -16.51 -21.24 -8.51
CA TYR A 92 -17.41 -20.18 -8.05
C TYR A 92 -17.39 -18.94 -8.94
N THR A 93 -16.76 -18.99 -10.12
CA THR A 93 -16.64 -17.83 -11.02
C THR A 93 -17.34 -18.11 -12.36
N PRO A 94 -18.38 -17.33 -12.75
CA PRO A 94 -19.04 -16.29 -11.96
C PRO A 94 -19.90 -16.89 -10.82
N PRO A 95 -20.07 -16.18 -9.68
CA PRO A 95 -20.89 -16.67 -8.57
C PRO A 95 -22.37 -16.77 -8.95
N ARG A 96 -23.03 -17.86 -8.57
CA ARG A 96 -24.45 -18.09 -8.88
C ARG A 96 -25.38 -17.68 -7.75
N SER A 97 -24.83 -17.49 -6.55
CA SER A 97 -25.60 -17.17 -5.34
C SER A 97 -24.80 -16.26 -4.38
N LEU A 98 -25.48 -15.70 -3.38
CA LEU A 98 -24.81 -14.98 -2.28
C LEU A 98 -23.87 -15.90 -1.49
N ARG A 99 -24.27 -17.17 -1.31
CA ARG A 99 -23.44 -18.20 -0.66
C ARG A 99 -22.15 -18.46 -1.44
N ASP A 100 -22.23 -18.57 -2.77
CA ASP A 100 -21.05 -18.73 -3.63
C ASP A 100 -20.09 -17.56 -3.48
N ARG A 101 -20.61 -16.33 -3.34
CA ARG A 101 -19.80 -15.12 -3.10
C ARG A 101 -19.13 -15.15 -1.73
N VAL A 102 -19.83 -15.56 -0.68
CA VAL A 102 -19.22 -15.74 0.65
C VAL A 102 -18.09 -16.77 0.56
N LEU A 103 -18.32 -17.91 -0.08
CA LEU A 103 -17.30 -18.96 -0.24
C LEU A 103 -16.12 -18.48 -1.07
N ARG A 104 -16.36 -17.87 -2.23
CA ARG A 104 -15.31 -17.32 -3.10
C ARG A 104 -14.49 -16.25 -2.38
N TYR A 105 -15.15 -15.34 -1.65
CA TYR A 105 -14.47 -14.32 -0.86
C TYR A 105 -13.52 -14.93 0.18
N HIS A 106 -13.95 -15.96 0.92
CA HIS A 106 -13.10 -16.62 1.91
C HIS A 106 -11.90 -17.33 1.29
N LEU A 107 -12.11 -18.04 0.17
CA LEU A 107 -11.04 -18.70 -0.57
C LEU A 107 -10.02 -17.68 -1.09
N VAL A 108 -10.50 -16.59 -1.70
CA VAL A 108 -9.66 -15.51 -2.23
C VAL A 108 -8.89 -14.80 -1.12
N ALA A 109 -9.53 -14.50 0.00
CA ALA A 109 -8.89 -13.84 1.13
C ALA A 109 -7.76 -14.71 1.73
N ALA A 110 -8.01 -16.01 1.90
CA ALA A 110 -6.98 -16.95 2.35
C ALA A 110 -5.83 -17.06 1.34
N ALA A 111 -6.13 -17.28 0.06
CA ALA A 111 -5.14 -17.37 -1.00
C ALA A 111 -4.31 -16.09 -1.13
N SER A 112 -4.94 -14.92 -1.03
CA SER A 112 -4.24 -13.63 -1.10
C SER A 112 -3.23 -13.47 0.02
N ASN A 113 -3.55 -13.92 1.24
CA ASN A 113 -2.62 -13.83 2.37
C ASN A 113 -1.45 -14.81 2.19
N VAL A 114 -1.73 -16.06 1.78
CA VAL A 114 -0.69 -17.07 1.51
C VAL A 114 0.22 -16.59 0.38
N PHE A 115 -0.36 -16.13 -0.73
CA PHE A 115 0.39 -15.60 -1.87
C PHE A 115 1.26 -14.41 -1.46
N ARG A 116 0.71 -13.40 -0.78
CA ARG A 116 1.46 -12.21 -0.37
C ARG A 116 2.62 -12.57 0.56
N GLN A 117 2.41 -13.47 1.53
CA GLN A 117 3.46 -13.85 2.45
C GLN A 117 4.58 -14.64 1.77
N TYR A 118 4.26 -15.68 1.00
CA TYR A 118 5.27 -16.62 0.50
C TYR A 118 5.79 -16.30 -0.91
N LYS A 119 4.97 -15.67 -1.77
CA LYS A 119 5.36 -15.31 -3.15
C LYS A 119 5.85 -13.88 -3.30
N ILE A 120 5.48 -12.99 -2.38
CA ILE A 120 5.95 -11.60 -2.38
C ILE A 120 6.97 -11.42 -1.26
N PHE A 121 6.55 -11.37 0.00
CA PHE A 121 7.42 -10.97 1.10
C PHE A 121 8.62 -11.90 1.30
N TYR A 122 8.41 -13.21 1.37
CA TYR A 122 9.53 -14.12 1.63
C TYR A 122 10.36 -14.41 0.38
N ALA A 123 9.72 -14.56 -0.77
CA ALA A 123 10.42 -14.85 -2.02
C ALA A 123 11.26 -13.66 -2.52
N LEU A 124 10.77 -12.43 -2.34
CA LEU A 124 11.41 -11.20 -2.81
C LEU A 124 12.15 -10.43 -1.72
N ASN A 125 12.31 -11.01 -0.53
CA ASN A 125 12.96 -10.36 0.62
C ASN A 125 14.35 -9.76 0.29
N ASP A 126 15.10 -10.36 -0.63
CA ASP A 126 16.42 -9.89 -1.05
C ASP A 126 16.39 -9.02 -2.32
N HIS A 127 15.22 -8.88 -2.96
CA HIS A 127 14.99 -8.19 -4.23
C HIS A 127 13.89 -7.12 -4.10
N TRP A 128 14.09 -6.20 -3.17
CA TRP A 128 13.21 -5.07 -2.86
C TRP A 128 12.80 -4.27 -4.11
N ASP A 129 13.70 -4.07 -5.08
CA ASP A 129 13.35 -3.42 -6.35
C ASP A 129 12.34 -4.19 -7.20
N LEU A 130 12.33 -5.53 -7.10
CA LEU A 130 11.36 -6.38 -7.79
C LEU A 130 10.02 -6.42 -7.05
N GLU A 131 10.04 -6.47 -5.72
CA GLU A 131 8.82 -6.30 -4.91
C GLU A 131 8.13 -4.97 -5.21
N TYR A 132 8.91 -3.89 -5.30
CA TYR A 132 8.43 -2.58 -5.68
C TYR A 132 7.81 -2.57 -7.09
N LYS A 133 8.46 -3.20 -8.07
CA LYS A 133 7.93 -3.31 -9.44
C LYS A 133 6.62 -4.11 -9.49
N VAL A 134 6.54 -5.23 -8.77
CA VAL A 134 5.29 -6.02 -8.64
C VAL A 134 4.21 -5.13 -8.03
N SER A 135 4.55 -4.39 -6.98
CA SER A 135 3.62 -3.52 -6.26
C SER A 135 3.03 -2.43 -7.14
N ASN A 136 3.89 -1.67 -7.81
CA ASN A 136 3.47 -0.64 -8.75
C ASN A 136 2.62 -1.21 -9.89
N ARG A 137 2.99 -2.40 -10.38
CA ARG A 137 2.27 -3.02 -11.49
C ARG A 137 0.86 -3.45 -11.09
N TYR A 138 0.69 -4.16 -9.98
CA TYR A 138 -0.66 -4.57 -9.55
C TYR A 138 -1.51 -3.37 -9.16
N GLN A 139 -0.94 -2.33 -8.55
CA GLN A 139 -1.66 -1.10 -8.21
C GLN A 139 -2.19 -0.41 -9.47
N LYS A 140 -1.39 -0.36 -10.55
CA LYS A 140 -1.84 0.18 -11.83
C LYS A 140 -3.00 -0.62 -12.40
N LEU A 141 -2.89 -1.96 -12.43
CA LEU A 141 -3.98 -2.85 -12.88
C LEU A 141 -5.25 -2.63 -12.06
N PHE A 142 -5.11 -2.57 -10.74
CA PHE A 142 -6.23 -2.38 -9.82
C PHE A 142 -6.88 -1.00 -10.00
N LYS A 143 -6.09 0.05 -10.14
CA LYS A 143 -6.58 1.42 -10.41
C LYS A 143 -7.32 1.49 -11.74
N ASP A 144 -6.75 0.92 -12.81
CA ASP A 144 -7.38 0.89 -14.13
C ASP A 144 -8.74 0.18 -14.05
N TRP A 145 -8.81 -0.97 -13.38
CA TRP A 145 -10.05 -1.72 -13.14
C TRP A 145 -11.07 -0.95 -12.28
N MET A 146 -10.63 -0.31 -11.20
CA MET A 146 -11.47 0.52 -10.32
C MET A 146 -12.15 1.68 -11.04
N HIS A 147 -11.49 2.25 -12.06
CA HIS A 147 -12.03 3.34 -12.85
C HIS A 147 -12.90 2.88 -14.03
N THR A 148 -12.76 1.64 -14.48
CA THR A 148 -13.41 1.15 -15.72
C THR A 148 -14.52 0.14 -15.43
N GLU A 149 -14.20 -0.98 -14.81
CA GLU A 149 -15.11 -2.12 -14.63
C GLU A 149 -15.84 -2.11 -13.29
N PHE A 150 -15.16 -1.77 -12.19
CA PHE A 150 -15.78 -1.72 -10.85
C PHE A 150 -17.03 -0.82 -10.73
N PRO A 151 -17.12 0.34 -11.42
CA PRO A 151 -18.31 1.18 -11.40
C PRO A 151 -19.56 0.47 -11.93
N LEU A 152 -19.37 -0.41 -12.91
CA LEU A 152 -20.45 -1.23 -13.48
C LEU A 152 -21.00 -2.24 -12.45
N ILE A 153 -20.14 -2.68 -11.52
CA ILE A 153 -20.48 -3.63 -10.47
C ILE A 153 -21.15 -2.91 -9.30
N SER A 154 -20.51 -1.86 -8.79
CA SER A 154 -21.00 -1.11 -7.62
C SER A 154 -22.26 -0.29 -7.91
N GLY A 155 -22.55 0.02 -9.19
CA GLY A 155 -23.61 0.94 -9.57
C GLY A 155 -23.31 2.39 -9.15
N ARG A 156 -22.09 2.65 -8.67
CA ARG A 156 -21.60 3.99 -8.32
C ARG A 156 -20.83 4.53 -9.52
N PRO A 157 -20.89 5.85 -9.77
CA PRO A 157 -20.00 6.44 -10.76
C PRO A 157 -18.55 6.09 -10.42
N ALA A 158 -17.72 5.93 -11.45
CA ALA A 158 -16.30 5.73 -11.24
C ALA A 158 -15.80 6.77 -10.23
N PRO A 159 -14.95 6.38 -9.28
CA PRO A 159 -14.22 7.37 -8.50
C PRO A 159 -13.65 8.32 -9.55
N GLN A 160 -14.15 9.55 -9.58
CA GLN A 160 -13.56 10.52 -10.47
C GLN A 160 -12.11 10.52 -10.05
N ALA A 161 -11.19 10.17 -10.97
CA ALA A 161 -9.85 10.69 -10.84
C ALA A 161 -10.11 12.15 -10.53
N VAL A 162 -9.73 12.61 -9.33
CA VAL A 162 -9.85 14.00 -8.96
C VAL A 162 -9.13 14.68 -10.11
N GLN A 163 -9.89 15.17 -11.10
CA GLN A 163 -9.37 16.17 -11.98
C GLN A 163 -9.01 17.21 -10.96
N GLU A 164 -7.72 17.48 -10.81
CA GLU A 164 -7.19 18.68 -10.19
C GLU A 164 -7.76 19.88 -10.97
N ARG A 165 -9.07 20.07 -10.81
CA ARG A 165 -9.87 21.25 -11.04
C ARG A 165 -10.36 21.70 -9.67
N THR A 166 -9.54 21.51 -8.63
CA THR A 166 -9.28 22.65 -7.77
C THR A 166 -8.93 23.79 -8.73
N PRO A 167 -9.61 24.94 -8.70
CA PRO A 167 -9.14 26.10 -9.40
C PRO A 167 -7.70 26.28 -8.96
N ARG A 168 -6.73 25.97 -9.83
CA ARG A 168 -5.36 26.44 -9.63
C ARG A 168 -5.54 27.94 -9.58
N THR A 169 -5.40 28.51 -8.39
CA THR A 169 -5.15 29.93 -8.21
C THR A 169 -4.15 30.29 -9.30
N PRO A 170 -4.46 31.25 -10.21
CA PRO A 170 -3.60 31.52 -11.33
C PRO A 170 -2.19 31.66 -10.79
N ARG A 171 -1.27 30.85 -11.33
CA ARG A 171 0.16 30.96 -11.04
C ARG A 171 0.47 32.43 -11.28
N ILE A 172 0.66 33.19 -10.19
CA ILE A 172 1.07 34.58 -10.29
C ILE A 172 2.35 34.51 -11.08
N GLN A 173 2.28 34.93 -12.34
CA GLN A 173 3.45 35.25 -13.11
C GLN A 173 4.14 36.30 -12.26
N ARG A 174 5.19 35.88 -11.54
CA ARG A 174 6.09 36.80 -10.88
C ARG A 174 6.68 37.64 -11.99
N THR A 175 6.09 38.80 -12.24
CA THR A 175 6.79 39.95 -12.79
C THR A 175 8.08 40.06 -11.98
N PRO A 176 9.26 40.13 -12.62
CA PRO A 176 10.53 40.20 -11.91
C PRO A 176 10.67 41.60 -11.32
N LEU A 177 10.04 41.81 -10.16
CA LEU A 177 10.46 42.85 -9.24
C LEU A 177 11.57 42.23 -8.41
N SER A 178 12.80 42.62 -8.76
CA SER A 178 14.01 42.31 -8.01
C SER A 178 13.75 42.54 -6.51
N PRO A 179 13.84 41.49 -5.66
CA PRO A 179 13.93 41.70 -4.23
C PRO A 179 15.32 42.30 -3.93
N PRO A 180 15.45 43.11 -2.86
CA PRO A 180 16.76 43.55 -2.41
C PRO A 180 17.62 42.32 -2.14
N SER A 181 18.87 42.37 -2.57
CA SER A 181 19.87 41.34 -2.29
C SER A 181 20.07 41.21 -0.78
N THR A 182 19.34 40.29 -0.16
CA THR A 182 19.76 39.66 1.09
C THR A 182 20.39 38.34 0.72
N GLN A 183 21.70 38.39 0.51
CA GLN A 183 22.56 37.21 0.58
C GLN A 183 22.38 36.56 1.95
N HIS A 184 21.44 35.62 2.06
CA HIS A 184 21.54 34.59 3.06
C HIS A 184 22.44 33.50 2.47
N HIS A 185 23.73 33.62 2.76
CA HIS A 185 24.59 32.45 2.85
C HIS A 185 24.07 31.59 4.02
N GLY A 186 22.99 30.87 3.77
CA GLY A 186 22.31 30.00 4.72
C GLY A 186 23.03 28.66 4.78
N ARG A 187 23.81 28.47 5.83
CA ARG A 187 24.38 27.18 6.22
C ARG A 187 23.23 26.16 6.33
N GLU A 188 23.33 25.03 5.62
CA GLU A 188 22.42 23.89 5.77
C GLU A 188 22.22 23.60 7.26
N LYS A 189 21.01 23.86 7.77
CA LYS A 189 20.71 23.66 9.20
C LYS A 189 20.15 22.25 9.35
N ALA A 190 20.91 21.38 10.01
CA ALA A 190 20.39 20.12 10.48
C ALA A 190 19.21 20.36 11.44
N ILE A 191 18.15 19.59 11.26
CA ILE A 191 16.93 19.70 12.08
C ILE A 191 17.21 19.06 13.44
N SER A 192 16.93 19.76 14.55
CA SER A 192 17.10 19.19 15.89
C SER A 192 15.94 18.25 16.25
N ASP A 193 16.16 17.31 17.19
CA ASP A 193 15.12 16.39 17.66
C ASP A 193 13.87 17.12 18.19
N ASP A 194 14.05 18.28 18.83
CA ASP A 194 12.95 19.15 19.29
C ASP A 194 12.15 19.73 18.11
N GLU A 195 12.82 20.15 17.04
CA GLU A 195 12.17 20.64 15.81
C GLU A 195 11.42 19.50 15.11
N ILE A 196 11.98 18.28 15.09
CA ILE A 196 11.30 17.08 14.57
C ILE A 196 10.02 16.82 15.34
N ALA A 197 10.09 16.82 16.68
CA ALA A 197 8.91 16.63 17.53
C ALA A 197 7.85 17.73 17.30
N GLU A 198 8.27 18.99 17.14
CA GLU A 198 7.37 20.08 16.80
C GLU A 198 6.67 19.85 15.46
N TYR A 199 7.41 19.46 14.42
CA TYR A 199 6.89 19.18 13.09
C TYR A 199 5.88 18.04 13.07
N LEU A 200 6.17 16.94 13.77
CA LEU A 200 5.28 15.77 13.79
C LEU A 200 4.02 16.02 14.64
N ASN A 201 4.09 16.87 15.66
CA ASN A 201 2.94 17.22 16.50
C ASN A 201 2.10 18.36 15.89
N ASN A 202 2.69 19.18 15.02
CA ASN A 202 2.03 20.31 14.36
C ASN A 202 2.34 20.32 12.86
N PRO A 203 1.80 19.38 12.05
CA PRO A 203 2.19 19.19 10.65
C PRO A 203 2.04 20.43 9.75
N HIS A 204 1.18 21.39 10.10
CA HIS A 204 1.05 22.64 9.37
C HIS A 204 2.35 23.47 9.33
N THR A 205 3.26 23.29 10.30
CA THR A 205 4.55 24.01 10.36
C THR A 205 5.59 23.46 9.38
N LEU A 206 5.31 22.30 8.75
CA LEU A 206 6.09 21.71 7.65
C LEU A 206 5.68 22.24 6.28
N LEU A 207 4.47 22.77 6.14
CA LEU A 207 3.99 23.28 4.85
C LEU A 207 4.86 24.44 4.38
N GLN A 208 5.11 24.50 3.06
CA GLN A 208 5.93 25.52 2.40
C GLN A 208 7.43 25.48 2.75
N LYS A 209 7.89 24.42 3.45
CA LYS A 209 9.31 24.16 3.68
C LYS A 209 9.83 23.13 2.69
N GLU A 210 11.09 23.30 2.29
CA GLU A 210 11.81 22.37 1.43
C GLU A 210 13.01 21.83 2.20
N PHE A 211 13.24 20.53 2.09
CA PHE A 211 14.22 19.81 2.87
C PHE A 211 15.13 19.01 1.94
N GLN A 212 16.43 19.03 2.22
CA GLN A 212 17.39 18.15 1.55
C GLN A 212 17.64 16.93 2.42
N HIS A 213 17.12 15.76 2.02
CA HIS A 213 17.37 14.50 2.70
C HIS A 213 18.69 13.89 2.23
N SER A 214 19.57 13.59 3.19
CA SER A 214 20.91 13.03 2.96
C SER A 214 21.22 11.93 4.00
N PRO A 215 20.63 10.73 3.84
CA PRO A 215 20.79 9.64 4.80
C PRO A 215 22.23 9.08 4.78
N PRO A 216 22.77 8.62 5.92
CA PRO A 216 24.11 8.03 5.96
C PRO A 216 24.22 6.81 5.03
N PRO A 217 25.42 6.46 4.51
CA PRO A 217 25.60 5.39 3.52
C PRO A 217 25.11 3.99 3.92
N HIS A 218 24.81 3.78 5.21
CA HIS A 218 24.31 2.52 5.76
C HIS A 218 22.78 2.50 5.96
N PHE A 219 22.08 3.59 5.57
CA PHE A 219 20.62 3.71 5.59
C PHE A 219 20.05 3.69 4.17
N GLU A 220 18.75 3.41 4.05
CA GLU A 220 17.99 3.44 2.80
C GLU A 220 18.23 4.74 2.04
N GLN A 221 18.65 4.62 0.77
CA GLN A 221 19.00 5.76 -0.07
C GLN A 221 17.86 6.18 -1.00
N ASP A 222 16.73 5.48 -0.92
CA ASP A 222 15.62 5.56 -1.87
C ASP A 222 14.89 6.91 -1.84
N TYR A 223 15.06 7.65 -0.75
CA TYR A 223 14.48 8.98 -0.55
C TYR A 223 15.52 10.11 -0.56
N LYS A 224 16.77 9.82 -0.97
CA LYS A 224 17.80 10.84 -1.09
C LYS A 224 17.40 11.90 -2.11
N GLY A 225 17.46 13.17 -1.72
CA GLY A 225 17.05 14.28 -2.58
C GLY A 225 16.19 15.30 -1.84
N LEU A 226 15.65 16.25 -2.59
CA LEU A 226 14.74 17.25 -2.06
C LEU A 226 13.38 16.65 -1.73
N TRP A 227 12.74 17.16 -0.69
CA TRP A 227 11.36 16.81 -0.37
C TRP A 227 10.62 17.95 0.32
N SER A 228 9.29 17.91 0.23
CA SER A 228 8.41 18.85 0.91
C SER A 228 7.07 18.20 1.27
N LEU A 229 6.41 18.73 2.30
CA LEU A 229 5.07 18.29 2.66
C LEU A 229 4.03 18.98 1.76
N GLU A 230 3.26 18.20 1.01
CA GLU A 230 2.18 18.69 0.14
C GLU A 230 0.87 18.86 0.90
N SER A 231 0.51 17.87 1.72
CA SER A 231 -0.68 17.92 2.56
C SER A 231 -0.57 16.98 3.74
N TYR A 232 -1.46 17.14 4.71
CA TYR A 232 -1.63 16.19 5.80
C TYR A 232 -3.12 16.09 6.13
N THR A 233 -3.54 14.94 6.65
CA THR A 233 -4.88 14.78 7.24
C THR A 233 -4.78 14.48 8.72
N THR A 234 -5.72 15.00 9.49
CA THR A 234 -5.81 14.80 10.94
C THR A 234 -7.01 13.92 11.24
N ARG A 235 -6.80 12.82 11.98
CA ARG A 235 -7.86 11.91 12.42
C ARG A 235 -7.80 11.72 13.93
N MET A 236 -8.94 11.53 14.56
CA MET A 236 -9.03 11.12 15.98
C MET A 236 -9.20 9.62 16.04
N ARG A 237 -8.25 8.91 16.66
CA ARG A 237 -8.29 7.45 16.84
C ARG A 237 -8.04 7.14 18.30
N GLU A 238 -8.99 6.47 18.96
CA GLU A 238 -8.86 6.03 20.36
C GLU A 238 -8.47 7.16 21.36
N GLY A 239 -8.90 8.39 21.09
CA GLY A 239 -8.59 9.57 21.91
C GLY A 239 -7.22 10.19 21.64
N GLN A 240 -6.47 9.70 20.65
CA GLN A 240 -5.22 10.26 20.17
C GLN A 240 -5.43 10.94 18.80
N VAL A 241 -4.66 12.02 18.59
CA VAL A 241 -4.59 12.70 17.30
C VAL A 241 -3.57 11.97 16.44
N ASP A 242 -4.02 11.47 15.31
CA ASP A 242 -3.20 10.77 14.32
C ASP A 242 -3.07 11.63 13.05
N HIS A 243 -1.90 11.58 12.43
CA HIS A 243 -1.53 12.38 11.27
C HIS A 243 -1.05 11.49 10.14
N GLU A 244 -1.74 11.59 9.00
CA GLU A 244 -1.32 10.97 7.75
C GLU A 244 -0.74 12.06 6.85
N PHE A 245 0.52 11.90 6.43
CA PHE A 245 1.27 12.91 5.69
C PHE A 245 1.30 12.56 4.21
N VAL A 246 1.35 13.56 3.34
CA VAL A 246 1.56 13.39 1.90
C VAL A 246 2.79 14.19 1.51
N VAL A 247 3.85 13.50 1.13
CA VAL A 247 5.18 14.06 0.91
C VAL A 247 5.54 13.97 -0.57
N ALA A 248 5.98 15.09 -1.16
CA ALA A 248 6.58 15.10 -2.49
C ALA A 248 8.08 14.85 -2.40
N LEU A 249 8.59 13.87 -3.14
CA LEU A 249 10.00 13.46 -3.14
C LEU A 249 10.63 13.66 -4.52
N GLU A 250 11.77 14.33 -4.59
CA GLU A 250 12.57 14.45 -5.81
C GLU A 250 13.03 13.09 -6.32
N ALA A 251 13.40 12.18 -5.42
CA ALA A 251 13.79 10.80 -5.75
C ALA A 251 12.71 10.05 -6.55
N LEU A 252 11.45 10.48 -6.44
CA LEU A 252 10.29 9.95 -7.16
C LEU A 252 9.78 10.92 -8.24
N ASN A 253 10.66 11.76 -8.80
CA ASN A 253 10.34 12.80 -9.78
C ASN A 253 9.27 13.80 -9.29
N GLY A 254 9.26 14.11 -7.99
CA GLY A 254 8.29 15.00 -7.35
C GLY A 254 6.93 14.35 -7.11
N ALA A 255 6.82 13.01 -7.19
CA ALA A 255 5.57 12.32 -6.88
C ALA A 255 5.22 12.47 -5.39
N ALA A 256 3.94 12.73 -5.13
CA ALA A 256 3.37 12.81 -3.80
C ALA A 256 3.00 11.40 -3.29
N VAL A 257 3.54 11.01 -2.14
CA VAL A 257 3.37 9.69 -1.54
C VAL A 257 2.80 9.83 -0.12
N PRO A 258 1.77 9.06 0.25
CA PRO A 258 1.31 9.02 1.63
C PRO A 258 2.37 8.36 2.52
N MET A 259 2.65 8.97 3.67
CA MET A 259 3.64 8.51 4.63
C MET A 259 3.08 8.54 6.05
N GLU A 260 3.46 7.55 6.83
CA GLU A 260 3.17 7.47 8.26
C GLU A 260 4.12 8.37 9.07
N ARG A 261 3.75 8.64 10.32
CA ARG A 261 4.50 9.53 11.22
C ARG A 261 5.97 9.12 11.35
N ASP A 262 6.24 7.82 11.53
CA ASP A 262 7.59 7.29 11.74
C ASP A 262 8.46 7.43 10.47
N GLU A 263 7.85 7.36 9.29
CA GLU A 263 8.54 7.55 8.01
C GLU A 263 8.94 9.03 7.81
N VAL A 264 8.05 9.96 8.15
CA VAL A 264 8.35 11.39 8.12
C VAL A 264 9.38 11.78 9.18
N GLU A 265 9.34 11.15 10.36
CA GLU A 265 10.37 11.31 11.40
C GLU A 265 11.75 10.93 10.85
N LEU A 266 11.84 9.78 10.18
CA LEU A 266 13.09 9.31 9.58
C LEU A 266 13.60 10.27 8.50
N LEU A 267 12.71 10.80 7.66
CA LEU A 267 13.06 11.81 6.66
C LEU A 267 13.65 13.05 7.32
N LEU A 268 12.95 13.62 8.30
CA LEU A 268 13.38 14.84 9.01
C LEU A 268 14.73 14.64 9.72
N LYS A 269 14.95 13.48 10.33
CA LYS A 269 16.16 13.14 11.08
C LYS A 269 17.45 13.23 10.26
N TYR A 270 17.37 12.93 8.96
CA TYR A 270 18.51 13.02 8.05
C TYR A 270 18.34 14.13 7.02
N SER A 271 17.52 15.14 7.32
CA SER A 271 17.31 16.29 6.46
C SER A 271 17.97 17.56 7.01
N SER A 272 18.27 18.46 6.08
CA SER A 272 18.55 19.85 6.38
C SER A 272 17.49 20.74 5.75
N LEU A 273 17.15 21.83 6.44
CA LEU A 273 16.22 22.84 5.92
C LEU A 273 16.95 23.73 4.90
N MET A 274 16.34 23.91 3.72
CA MET A 274 16.86 24.73 2.61
C MET A 274 16.39 26.19 2.68
#